data_AF-A0A1G1DH40-F1
#
_entry.id   AF-A0A1G1DH40-F1
#
_cell.length_a   1.000
_cell.length_b   1.000
_cell.length_c   1.000
_cell.angle_alpha   90.00
_cell.angle_beta   90.00
_cell.angle_gamma   90.00
#
_symmetry.space_group_name_H-M   'P 1'
#
loop_
_entity.id
_entity.type
_entity.pdbx_description
1 polymer ?
#
loop_
_entity_poly.entity_id
_entity_poly.type
_entity_poly.pdbx_seq_one_letter_code
_entity_poly.pdbx_strand_id
1 'polypeptide(L)'
;MGKILREGNFKLGCIHGRITAQKKDSEADIQRNVFLSQKLKIVKSRNEEIIIRLFGYEVPLEKKTRGKCVDFIGYDKDHNLYLIELKKDDSKEQIDKVIRQLNGYADDVEKIIEHIQEDFEKEFFYPIKFKKIIKMIIAPKNFYTDKKLIDGSIKYYGYFRSKDIHNKPNYNITSIHLMK
;
A
#
# COMPACT_ATOMS: atom_id res chain seq x y z
N MET A 1 -1.72 27.80 15.54
CA MET A 1 -2.06 27.71 14.09
C MET A 1 -1.59 26.35 13.58
N GLY A 2 -2.54 25.44 13.34
CA GLY A 2 -2.25 24.08 12.90
C GLY A 2 -1.60 24.07 11.53
N LYS A 3 -0.51 23.32 11.39
CA LYS A 3 0.26 23.20 10.15
C LYS A 3 -0.62 22.47 9.12
N ILE A 4 -1.16 23.20 8.14
CA ILE A 4 -1.94 22.63 7.04
C ILE A 4 -1.03 21.67 6.29
N LEU A 5 -1.36 20.37 6.29
CA LEU A 5 -0.47 19.28 5.89
C LEU A 5 -0.46 18.98 4.38
N ARG A 6 -1.34 19.59 3.58
CA ARG A 6 -1.39 19.36 2.12
C ARG A 6 -1.75 20.62 1.35
N GLU A 7 -0.95 20.97 0.34
CA GLU A 7 -1.32 21.92 -0.74
C GLU A 7 -0.83 21.32 -2.05
N GLY A 8 -1.70 21.34 -3.06
CA GLY A 8 -1.41 20.90 -4.42
C GLY A 8 -2.17 19.64 -4.81
N ASN A 9 -3.21 19.80 -5.66
CA ASN A 9 -3.86 18.89 -6.63
C ASN A 9 -3.88 17.35 -6.45
N PHE A 10 -3.48 16.81 -5.30
CA PHE A 10 -3.55 15.40 -4.98
C PHE A 10 -5.02 15.04 -4.72
N LYS A 11 -5.47 13.96 -5.35
CA LYS A 11 -6.84 13.44 -5.25
C LYS A 11 -6.75 11.95 -4.98
N LEU A 12 -7.46 11.44 -3.98
CA LEU A 12 -7.53 10.00 -3.79
C LEU A 12 -8.07 9.32 -5.06
N GLY A 13 -7.70 8.06 -5.29
CA GLY A 13 -8.09 7.31 -6.49
C GLY A 13 -7.39 7.72 -7.79
N CYS A 14 -6.57 8.76 -7.81
CA CYS A 14 -5.81 9.18 -8.99
C CYS A 14 -4.40 8.58 -9.01
N ILE A 15 -3.85 8.36 -10.20
CA ILE A 15 -2.43 7.99 -10.38
C ILE A 15 -1.61 9.29 -10.39
N HIS A 16 -0.83 9.55 -9.35
CA HIS A 16 0.13 10.65 -9.33
C HIS A 16 1.47 10.15 -9.86
N GLY A 17 1.87 10.62 -11.04
CA GLY A 17 3.12 10.22 -11.69
C GLY A 17 3.05 10.28 -13.22
N ARG A 18 4.21 10.36 -13.89
CA ARG A 18 4.25 10.23 -15.36
C ARG A 18 4.08 8.76 -15.74
N ILE A 19 3.05 8.46 -16.52
CA ILE A 19 2.91 7.19 -17.25
C ILE A 19 3.92 7.21 -18.40
N THR A 20 5.20 7.03 -18.11
CA THR A 20 6.21 6.72 -19.14
C THR A 20 6.24 5.22 -19.38
N ALA A 21 6.65 4.78 -20.56
CA ALA A 21 6.95 3.38 -20.84
C ALA A 21 8.11 2.94 -19.93
N GLN A 22 7.77 2.35 -18.77
CA GLN A 22 8.75 1.89 -17.80
C GLN A 22 9.25 0.50 -18.18
N LYS A 23 10.45 0.14 -17.69
CA LYS A 23 10.95 -1.23 -17.81
C LYS A 23 9.96 -2.17 -17.12
N LYS A 24 9.57 -3.23 -17.84
CA LYS A 24 8.79 -4.35 -17.29
C LYS A 24 9.46 -4.83 -16.00
N ASP A 25 8.66 -5.12 -14.97
CA ASP A 25 9.10 -5.61 -13.66
C ASP A 25 9.83 -4.57 -12.77
N SER A 26 9.77 -3.27 -13.10
CA SER A 26 10.18 -2.21 -12.16
C SER A 26 9.24 -2.14 -10.95
N GLU A 27 9.70 -1.57 -9.83
CA GLU A 27 8.84 -1.36 -8.65
C GLU A 27 7.62 -0.52 -8.99
N ALA A 28 7.77 0.52 -9.81
CA ALA A 28 6.68 1.35 -10.27
C ALA A 28 5.74 0.65 -11.29
N ASP A 29 6.24 -0.29 -12.11
CA ASP A 29 5.39 -1.15 -12.96
C ASP A 29 4.55 -2.12 -12.10
N ILE A 30 5.19 -2.76 -11.12
CA ILE A 30 4.52 -3.64 -10.15
C ILE A 30 3.47 -2.84 -9.36
N GLN A 31 3.85 -1.69 -8.82
CA GLN A 31 2.98 -0.79 -8.08
C GLN A 31 1.76 -0.38 -8.91
N ARG A 32 1.97 0.07 -10.16
CA ARG A 32 0.88 0.44 -11.06
C ARG A 32 -0.06 -0.72 -11.35
N ASN A 33 0.46 -1.90 -11.66
CA ASN A 33 -0.37 -3.08 -11.96
C ASN A 33 -1.14 -3.57 -10.73
N VAL A 34 -0.57 -3.40 -9.54
CA VAL A 34 -1.24 -3.68 -8.27
C VAL A 34 -2.34 -2.65 -8.02
N PHE A 35 -2.07 -1.35 -8.21
CA PHE A 35 -3.09 -0.31 -8.07
C PHE A 35 -4.26 -0.48 -9.01
N LEU A 36 -3.98 -0.73 -10.30
CA LEU A 36 -5.00 -0.91 -11.33
C LEU A 36 -5.91 -2.09 -11.05
N SER A 37 -5.46 -3.04 -10.23
CA SER A 37 -6.34 -4.11 -9.76
C SER A 37 -7.41 -3.65 -8.79
N GLN A 38 -7.31 -2.45 -8.21
CA GLN A 38 -8.24 -1.85 -7.24
C GLN A 38 -8.42 -2.65 -5.94
N LYS A 39 -8.06 -3.94 -5.90
CA LYS A 39 -8.26 -4.84 -4.77
C LYS A 39 -7.08 -5.78 -4.59
N LEU A 40 -6.73 -6.00 -3.32
CA LEU A 40 -5.84 -7.08 -2.90
C LEU A 40 -6.68 -8.16 -2.23
N LYS A 41 -6.41 -9.42 -2.58
CA LYS A 41 -6.92 -10.59 -1.87
C LYS A 41 -5.79 -11.22 -1.06
N ILE A 42 -5.77 -10.98 0.24
CA ILE A 42 -4.83 -11.60 1.16
C ILE A 42 -5.32 -13.00 1.50
N VAL A 43 -4.61 -14.03 1.06
CA VAL A 43 -4.94 -15.43 1.29
C VAL A 43 -4.24 -15.90 2.57
N LYS A 44 -5.00 -16.08 3.66
CA LYS A 44 -4.46 -16.57 4.95
C LYS A 44 -4.47 -18.10 5.03
N SER A 45 -5.60 -18.71 4.64
CA SER A 45 -5.79 -20.15 4.63
C SER A 45 -6.72 -20.55 3.48
N ARG A 46 -7.06 -21.84 3.36
CA ARG A 46 -8.00 -22.32 2.32
C ARG A 46 -9.38 -21.64 2.40
N ASN A 47 -9.80 -21.23 3.59
CA ASN A 47 -11.15 -20.70 3.84
C ASN A 47 -11.15 -19.28 4.45
N GLU A 48 -9.98 -18.65 4.59
CA GLU A 48 -9.87 -17.32 5.18
C GLU A 48 -9.13 -16.36 4.24
N GLU A 49 -9.83 -15.29 3.84
CA GLU A 49 -9.30 -14.24 3.00
C GLU A 49 -9.66 -12.85 3.54
N ILE A 50 -8.78 -11.88 3.30
CA ILE A 50 -9.06 -10.46 3.49
C ILE A 50 -9.06 -9.78 2.13
N ILE A 51 -10.12 -9.05 1.84
CA ILE A 51 -10.19 -8.17 0.67
C ILE A 51 -9.88 -6.75 1.11
N ILE A 52 -8.82 -6.18 0.55
CA ILE A 52 -8.44 -4.78 0.75
C ILE A 52 -8.76 -4.04 -0.54
N ARG A 53 -9.62 -3.02 -0.46
CA ARG A 53 -9.89 -2.09 -1.57
C ARG A 53 -8.87 -0.96 -1.52
N LEU A 54 -8.08 -0.82 -2.58
CA LEU A 54 -7.10 0.25 -2.72
C LEU A 54 -7.80 1.54 -3.15
N PHE A 55 -7.42 2.66 -2.55
CA PHE A 55 -7.99 3.97 -2.89
C PHE A 55 -6.94 5.09 -2.92
N GLY A 56 -5.68 4.78 -2.68
CA GLY A 56 -4.58 5.73 -2.90
C GLY A 56 -3.33 5.00 -3.38
N TYR A 57 -2.60 5.68 -4.27
CA TYR A 57 -1.34 5.28 -4.86
C TYR A 57 -0.36 6.43 -4.73
N GLU A 58 0.87 6.14 -4.29
CA GLU A 58 1.90 7.16 -4.03
C GLU A 58 1.32 8.34 -3.24
N VAL A 59 0.79 8.04 -2.05
CA VAL A 59 0.10 9.02 -1.20
C VAL A 59 1.13 9.87 -0.43
N PRO A 60 1.27 11.18 -0.73
CA PRO A 60 2.19 12.03 -0.02
C PRO A 60 1.68 12.30 1.41
N LEU A 61 2.61 12.20 2.36
CA LEU A 61 2.37 12.54 3.76
C LEU A 61 2.90 13.94 4.12
N GLU A 62 3.67 14.56 3.21
CA GLU A 62 4.26 15.90 3.40
C GLU A 62 4.09 16.78 2.15
N LYS A 63 4.08 18.12 2.35
CA LYS A 63 3.88 19.14 1.31
C LYS A 63 4.94 19.21 0.19
N LYS A 64 6.11 18.59 0.32
CA LYS A 64 7.19 18.73 -0.69
C LYS A 64 7.16 17.58 -1.69
N THR A 65 7.42 17.90 -2.95
CA THR A 65 7.55 17.00 -4.14
C THR A 65 8.56 15.85 -4.01
N ARG A 66 9.26 15.73 -2.87
CA ARG A 66 10.21 14.66 -2.52
C ARG A 66 9.99 14.14 -1.08
N GLY A 67 8.80 14.36 -0.52
CA GLY A 67 8.44 13.97 0.84
C GLY A 67 8.16 12.47 0.98
N LYS A 68 7.92 12.04 2.22
CA LYS A 68 7.47 10.68 2.55
C LYS A 68 6.18 10.35 1.80
N CYS A 69 6.15 9.19 1.15
CA CYS A 69 5.07 8.75 0.30
C CYS A 69 4.72 7.30 0.63
N VAL A 70 3.46 7.00 0.90
CA VAL A 70 3.00 5.61 1.08
C VAL A 70 2.66 5.04 -0.29
N ASP A 71 3.23 3.88 -0.65
CA ASP A 71 2.97 3.27 -1.96
C ASP A 71 1.48 3.02 -2.18
N PHE A 72 0.80 2.37 -1.24
CA PHE A 72 -0.66 2.26 -1.26
C PHE A 72 -1.31 2.48 0.09
N ILE A 73 -2.53 2.99 0.00
CA ILE A 73 -3.50 2.90 1.06
C ILE A 73 -4.76 2.18 0.58
N GLY A 74 -5.34 1.39 1.48
CA GLY A 74 -6.55 0.62 1.23
C GLY A 74 -7.35 0.36 2.49
N TYR A 75 -8.53 -0.22 2.36
CA TYR A 75 -9.36 -0.60 3.51
C TYR A 75 -10.03 -1.97 3.32
N ASP A 76 -10.25 -2.65 4.44
CA ASP A 76 -11.02 -3.91 4.47
C ASP A 76 -12.50 -3.68 4.84
N LYS A 77 -13.28 -4.76 4.84
CA LYS A 77 -14.70 -4.75 5.21
C LYS A 77 -14.99 -4.20 6.60
N ASP A 78 -14.00 -4.21 7.49
CA ASP A 78 -14.13 -3.76 8.87
C ASP A 78 -13.70 -2.30 9.04
N HIS A 79 -13.33 -1.63 7.94
CA HIS A 79 -12.80 -0.27 7.85
C HIS A 79 -11.47 -0.10 8.59
N ASN A 80 -10.61 -1.12 8.58
CA ASN A 80 -9.21 -0.92 8.95
C ASN A 80 -8.46 -0.30 7.77
N LEU A 81 -7.65 0.72 8.03
CA LEU A 81 -6.78 1.36 7.03
C LEU A 81 -5.49 0.56 6.89
N TYR A 82 -5.15 0.18 5.67
CA TYR A 82 -3.91 -0.51 5.34
C TYR A 82 -2.91 0.48 4.78
N LEU A 83 -1.71 0.53 5.34
CA LEU A 83 -0.53 1.17 4.76
C LEU A 83 0.36 0.07 4.19
N ILE A 84 0.57 0.11 2.89
CA ILE A 84 1.22 -0.97 2.15
C ILE A 84 2.46 -0.40 1.48
N GLU A 85 3.60 -1.03 1.74
CA GLU A 85 4.85 -0.79 1.02
C GLU A 85 5.10 -1.95 0.05
N LEU A 86 5.45 -1.64 -1.20
CA LEU A 86 5.94 -2.62 -2.17
C LEU A 86 7.46 -2.64 -2.24
N LYS A 87 8.04 -3.82 -2.49
CA LYS A 87 9.45 -3.97 -2.85
C LYS A 87 9.59 -4.86 -4.07
N LYS A 88 10.60 -4.58 -4.89
CA LYS A 88 11.01 -5.42 -6.02
C LYS A 88 11.99 -6.54 -5.61
N ASP A 89 12.16 -7.52 -6.50
CA ASP A 89 12.93 -8.75 -6.25
C ASP A 89 14.42 -8.49 -5.96
N ASP A 90 15.01 -7.52 -6.65
CA ASP A 90 16.42 -7.11 -6.52
C ASP A 90 16.63 -5.99 -5.48
N SER A 91 15.62 -5.68 -4.66
CA SER A 91 15.77 -4.68 -3.61
C SER A 91 16.77 -5.15 -2.54
N LYS A 92 17.87 -4.42 -2.42
CA LYS A 92 18.90 -4.66 -1.39
C LYS A 92 18.54 -4.01 -0.04
N GLU A 93 17.36 -3.42 0.08
CA GLU A 93 16.94 -2.74 1.29
C GLU A 93 16.80 -3.73 2.45
N GLN A 94 17.24 -3.31 3.63
CA GLN A 94 17.10 -4.11 4.85
C GLN A 94 15.67 -4.03 5.37
N ILE A 95 15.11 -5.15 5.81
CA ILE A 95 13.72 -5.23 6.27
C ILE A 95 13.46 -4.26 7.44
N ASP A 96 14.40 -4.10 8.35
CA ASP A 96 14.30 -3.16 9.48
C ASP A 96 14.16 -1.70 9.03
N LYS A 97 14.80 -1.33 7.92
CA LYS A 97 14.66 0.00 7.34
C LYS A 97 13.25 0.21 6.79
N VAL A 98 12.71 -0.80 6.10
CA VAL A 98 11.32 -0.78 5.60
C VAL A 98 10.31 -0.70 6.75
N ILE A 99 10.53 -1.47 7.82
CA ILE A 99 9.69 -1.43 9.03
C ILE A 99 9.71 -0.04 9.67
N ARG A 100 10.90 0.56 9.83
CA ARG A 100 11.04 1.93 10.36
C ARG A 100 10.31 2.96 9.50
N GLN A 101 10.41 2.83 8.18
CA GLN A 101 9.70 3.69 7.23
C GLN A 101 8.18 3.58 7.40
N LEU A 102 7.63 2.36 7.40
CA LEU A 102 6.19 2.12 7.61
C LEU A 102 5.70 2.60 8.97
N ASN A 103 6.50 2.47 10.02
CA ASN A 103 6.17 3.03 11.34
C ASN A 103 6.06 4.56 11.28
N GLY A 104 7.05 5.23 10.67
CA GLY A 104 6.98 6.68 10.47
C GLY A 104 5.76 7.11 9.64
N TYR A 105 5.37 6.31 8.64
CA TYR A 105 4.16 6.56 7.86
C TYR A 105 2.90 6.43 8.68
N ALA A 106 2.79 5.42 9.55
CA ALA A 106 1.66 5.29 10.46
C ALA A 106 1.54 6.51 11.38
N ASP A 107 2.64 6.93 12.01
CA ASP A 107 2.66 8.10 12.90
C ASP A 107 2.22 9.38 12.17
N ASP A 108 2.62 9.55 10.92
CA ASP A 108 2.26 10.72 10.11
C ASP A 108 0.80 10.64 9.62
N VAL A 109 0.32 9.44 9.25
CA VAL A 109 -1.09 9.20 8.87
C VAL A 109 -2.04 9.44 10.03
N GLU A 110 -1.70 9.04 11.26
CA GLU A 110 -2.52 9.30 12.45
C GLU A 110 -2.81 10.79 12.63
N LYS A 111 -1.82 11.65 12.36
CA LYS A 111 -1.97 13.12 12.48
C LYS A 111 -2.88 13.73 11.41
N ILE A 112 -3.15 13.02 10.31
CA ILE A 112 -3.94 13.51 9.18
C ILE A 112 -5.14 12.61 8.86
N ILE A 113 -5.48 11.68 9.73
CA ILE A 113 -6.48 10.64 9.44
C ILE A 113 -7.85 11.24 9.12
N GLU A 114 -8.23 12.33 9.80
CA GLU A 114 -9.47 13.06 9.56
C GLU A 114 -9.49 13.66 8.15
N HIS A 115 -8.41 14.30 7.72
CA HIS A 115 -8.29 14.81 6.34
C HIS A 115 -8.37 13.68 5.30
N ILE A 116 -7.75 12.53 5.56
CA ILE A 116 -7.84 11.37 4.65
C ILE A 116 -9.29 10.87 4.55
N GLN A 117 -10.02 10.83 5.66
CA GLN A 117 -11.44 10.43 5.66
C GLN A 117 -12.32 11.44 4.92
N GLU A 118 -12.08 12.74 5.11
CA GLU A 118 -12.78 13.79 4.37
C GLU A 118 -12.51 13.71 2.86
N ASP A 119 -11.25 13.55 2.47
CA ASP A 119 -10.87 13.38 1.07
C ASP A 119 -11.53 12.12 0.49
N PHE A 120 -11.61 11.03 1.28
CA PHE A 120 -12.26 9.79 0.86
C PHE A 120 -13.76 10.01 0.63
N GLU A 121 -14.44 10.65 1.57
CA GLU A 121 -15.87 10.92 1.46
C GLU A 121 -16.19 11.82 0.26
N LYS A 122 -15.37 12.85 0.02
CA LYS A 122 -15.52 13.75 -1.13
C LYS A 122 -15.33 13.03 -2.47
N GLU A 123 -14.34 12.15 -2.57
CA GLU A 123 -14.02 11.47 -3.83
C GLU A 123 -14.96 10.30 -4.13
N PHE A 124 -15.32 9.52 -3.10
CA PHE A 124 -16.10 8.29 -3.26
C PHE A 124 -17.57 8.44 -2.87
N PHE A 125 -17.99 9.62 -2.42
CA PHE A 125 -19.35 9.90 -1.92
C PHE A 125 -19.78 8.90 -0.84
N TYR A 126 -18.82 8.48 0.01
CA TYR A 126 -19.02 7.45 1.03
C TYR A 126 -18.35 7.86 2.35
N PRO A 127 -19.12 8.11 3.41
CA PRO A 127 -18.56 8.45 4.72
C PRO A 127 -17.89 7.23 5.34
N ILE A 128 -16.63 7.39 5.77
CA ILE A 128 -15.85 6.32 6.41
C ILE A 128 -15.19 6.79 7.69
N LYS A 129 -15.12 5.88 8.67
CA LYS A 129 -14.30 6.04 9.87
C LYS A 129 -13.32 4.88 9.96
N PHE A 130 -12.04 5.16 9.76
CA PHE A 130 -11.00 4.15 9.85
C PHE A 130 -10.76 3.79 11.32
N LYS A 131 -10.80 2.49 11.63
CA LYS A 131 -10.74 2.03 13.03
C LYS A 131 -9.32 1.80 13.53
N LYS A 132 -8.47 1.26 12.68
CA LYS A 132 -7.09 0.86 13.00
C LYS A 132 -6.20 1.06 11.77
N ILE A 133 -4.93 1.36 12.01
CA ILE A 133 -3.90 1.35 10.98
C ILE A 133 -3.19 -0.02 11.00
N ILE A 134 -3.19 -0.69 9.86
CA ILE A 134 -2.54 -1.98 9.63
C ILE A 134 -1.39 -1.75 8.66
N LYS A 135 -0.18 -2.13 9.05
CA LYS A 135 1.01 -2.03 8.21
C LYS A 135 1.30 -3.36 7.53
N MET A 136 1.62 -3.29 6.24
CA MET A 136 1.88 -4.45 5.41
C MET A 136 3.05 -4.19 4.46
N ILE A 137 3.91 -5.20 4.30
CA ILE A 137 4.95 -5.20 3.26
C ILE A 137 4.52 -6.25 2.24
N ILE A 138 4.55 -5.89 0.97
CA ILE A 138 4.32 -6.81 -0.14
C ILE A 138 5.58 -6.84 -1.01
N ALA A 139 6.12 -8.02 -1.29
CA ALA A 139 7.30 -8.16 -2.15
C ALA A 139 7.33 -9.54 -2.82
N PRO A 140 8.11 -9.72 -3.90
CA PRO A 140 8.46 -11.05 -4.38
C PRO A 140 9.05 -11.92 -3.26
N LYS A 141 8.86 -13.24 -3.36
CA LYS A 141 9.32 -14.16 -2.31
C LYS A 141 10.83 -14.06 -2.05
N ASN A 142 11.66 -13.80 -3.06
CA ASN A 142 13.11 -13.76 -2.89
C ASN A 142 13.56 -12.55 -2.07
N PHE A 143 12.80 -11.44 -2.06
CA PHE A 143 13.09 -10.30 -1.20
C PHE A 143 13.18 -10.69 0.28
N TYR A 144 12.41 -11.69 0.71
CA TYR A 144 12.43 -12.18 2.09
C TYR A 144 13.51 -13.24 2.35
N THR A 145 14.18 -13.73 1.31
CA THR A 145 15.22 -14.76 1.46
C THR A 145 16.38 -14.19 2.28
N ASP A 146 16.85 -14.96 3.25
CA ASP A 146 17.91 -14.59 4.20
C ASP A 146 17.60 -13.36 5.09
N LYS A 147 16.34 -12.88 5.11
CA LYS A 147 15.89 -11.83 6.03
C LYS A 147 15.12 -12.43 7.19
N LYS A 148 15.52 -12.10 8.41
CA LYS A 148 14.74 -12.43 9.61
C LYS A 148 13.49 -11.56 9.62
N LEU A 149 12.32 -12.17 9.48
CA LEU A 149 11.05 -11.47 9.69
C LEU A 149 10.91 -11.20 11.19
N ILE A 150 10.70 -9.94 11.54
CA ILE A 150 10.60 -9.52 12.94
C ILE A 150 9.12 -9.29 13.23
N ASP A 151 8.54 -10.14 14.08
CA ASP A 151 7.22 -9.89 14.63
C ASP A 151 7.25 -8.59 15.45
N GLY A 152 6.25 -7.75 15.25
CA GLY A 152 6.21 -6.43 15.87
C GLY A 152 5.14 -5.55 15.24
N SER A 153 5.54 -4.41 14.71
CA SER A 153 4.62 -3.40 14.19
C SER A 153 4.02 -3.72 12.83
N ILE A 154 4.56 -4.68 12.08
CA ILE A 154 4.02 -5.13 10.79
C ILE A 154 3.06 -6.29 11.01
N LYS A 155 1.84 -6.17 10.48
CA LYS A 155 0.82 -7.21 10.65
C LYS A 155 0.96 -8.35 9.65
N TYR A 156 1.35 -8.02 8.41
CA TYR A 156 1.41 -8.96 7.31
C TYR A 156 2.67 -8.75 6.46
N TYR A 157 3.39 -9.85 6.21
CA TYR A 157 4.43 -9.96 5.18
C TYR A 157 3.86 -10.76 4.02
N GLY A 158 3.50 -10.05 2.94
CA GLY A 158 2.83 -10.62 1.79
C GLY A 158 3.76 -10.85 0.61
N TYR A 159 3.51 -11.87 -0.19
CA TYR A 159 4.17 -12.05 -1.47
C TYR A 159 3.18 -12.34 -2.59
N PHE A 160 3.54 -11.91 -3.80
CA PHE A 160 2.86 -12.26 -5.04
C PHE A 160 3.80 -13.13 -5.89
N ARG A 161 3.22 -13.94 -6.77
CA ARG A 161 3.94 -14.61 -7.86
C ARG A 161 3.86 -13.73 -9.10
N SER A 162 4.80 -13.84 -10.03
CA SER A 162 4.75 -13.06 -11.28
C SER A 162 3.42 -13.24 -12.05
N LYS A 163 2.85 -14.45 -12.01
CA LYS A 163 1.51 -14.71 -12.60
C LYS A 163 0.38 -13.93 -11.93
N ASP A 164 0.49 -13.64 -10.63
CA ASP A 164 -0.52 -12.91 -9.88
C ASP A 164 -0.53 -11.43 -10.24
N ILE A 165 0.54 -10.91 -10.87
CA ILE A 165 0.64 -9.53 -11.38
C ILE A 165 0.36 -9.48 -12.89
N HIS A 166 1.00 -10.31 -13.68
CA HIS A 166 1.02 -10.16 -15.14
C HIS A 166 0.04 -11.07 -15.90
N ASN A 167 -0.39 -12.18 -15.31
CA ASN A 167 -1.30 -13.15 -15.93
C ASN A 167 -2.56 -13.34 -15.07
N LYS A 168 -3.22 -12.22 -14.73
CA LYS A 168 -4.41 -12.22 -13.88
C LYS A 168 -5.63 -12.72 -14.67
N PRO A 169 -6.36 -13.73 -14.19
CA PRO A 169 -7.65 -14.11 -14.77
C PRO A 169 -8.74 -13.07 -14.50
N ASN A 170 -8.58 -12.23 -13.46
CA ASN A 170 -9.46 -11.12 -13.13
C ASN A 170 -8.61 -9.87 -12.92
N TYR A 171 -8.70 -8.91 -13.85
CA TYR A 171 -7.93 -7.66 -13.80
C TYR A 171 -8.20 -6.82 -12.56
N ASN A 172 -9.33 -7.05 -11.86
CA ASN A 172 -9.76 -6.27 -10.70
C ASN A 172 -9.39 -6.89 -9.34
N ILE A 173 -8.45 -7.84 -9.30
CA ILE A 173 -7.93 -8.33 -8.02
C ILE A 173 -6.52 -8.92 -8.14
N THR A 174 -5.64 -8.54 -7.22
CA THR A 174 -4.30 -9.15 -7.07
C THR A 174 -4.31 -10.10 -5.88
N SER A 175 -3.93 -11.35 -6.09
CA SER A 175 -3.78 -12.32 -4.99
C SER A 175 -2.45 -12.13 -4.30
N ILE A 176 -2.48 -12.02 -2.97
CA ILE A 176 -1.31 -11.90 -2.11
C ILE A 176 -1.32 -13.07 -1.13
N HIS A 177 -0.21 -13.76 -1.04
CA HIS A 177 0.02 -14.86 -0.12
C HIS A 177 0.80 -14.36 1.09
N LEU A 178 0.59 -14.94 2.26
CA LEU A 178 1.39 -14.59 3.44
C LEU A 178 2.67 -15.43 3.51
N MET A 179 3.77 -14.77 3.90
CA MET A 179 4.96 -15.46 4.37
C MET A 179 4.61 -16.23 5.65
N LYS A 180 5.05 -17.49 5.71
CA LYS A 180 4.91 -18.34 6.88
C LYS A 180 6.19 -18.30 7.70
#